data_AF-A0AAU4MVF1-F1
#
_entry.id   AF-A0AAU4MVF1-F1
#
_cell.length_a   1.000
_cell.length_b   1.000
_cell.length_c   1.000
_cell.angle_alpha   90.00
_cell.angle_beta   90.00
_cell.angle_gamma   90.00
#
_symmetry.space_group_name_H-M   'P 1'
#
loop_
_entity.id
_entity.type
_entity.pdbx_description
1 polymer ?
#
loop_
_entity_poly.entity_id
_entity_poly.type
_entity_poly.pdbx_seq_one_letter_code
_entity_poly.pdbx_strand_id
1 'polypeptide(L)' 'MLKRRPQLLWLLVPYVLFVGALPLVNRVRPVVLGLPFLFVWLLGATLLTPLAVWLARRGDRR' A
#
# COMPACT_ATOMS: atom_id res chain seq x y z
N MET A 1 13.26 4.02 17.98
CA MET A 1 13.92 3.37 16.82
C MET A 1 13.54 4.02 15.48
N LEU A 2 12.26 4.28 15.17
CA LEU A 2 11.84 4.92 13.91
C LEU A 2 12.46 6.32 13.65
N LYS A 3 12.62 7.16 14.69
CA LYS A 3 13.20 8.51 14.56
C LYS A 3 14.63 8.52 13.97
N ARG A 4 15.37 7.41 14.07
CA ARG A 4 16.74 7.26 13.54
C ARG A 4 16.79 6.55 12.18
N ARG A 5 15.69 5.95 11.73
CA ARG A 5 15.60 5.22 10.46
C ARG A 5 14.25 5.50 9.79
N PRO A 6 14.05 6.72 9.25
CA PRO A 6 12.78 7.11 8.64
C PRO A 6 12.39 6.21 7.45
N GLN A 7 13.36 5.57 6.78
CA GLN A 7 13.10 4.60 5.71
C GLN A 7 12.22 3.41 6.14
N LEU A 8 12.16 3.07 7.45
CA LEU A 8 11.28 2.02 7.94
C LEU A 8 9.79 2.39 7.84
N LEU A 9 9.45 3.68 7.69
CA LEU A 9 8.08 4.13 7.46
C LEU A 9 7.48 3.57 6.17
N TRP A 10 8.31 3.25 5.17
CA TRP A 10 7.85 2.57 3.95
C TRP A 10 7.21 1.21 4.24
N LEU A 11 7.61 0.54 5.33
CA LEU A 11 7.02 -0.74 5.72
C LEU A 11 5.59 -0.60 6.27
N LEU A 12 5.12 0.62 6.54
CA LEU A 12 3.73 0.89 6.92
C LEU A 12 2.78 0.93 5.71
N VAL A 13 3.32 1.10 4.49
CA VAL A 13 2.53 1.17 3.25
C VAL A 13 1.53 0.02 3.10
N PRO A 14 1.91 -1.28 3.22
CA PRO A 14 0.94 -2.37 3.10
C PRO A 14 -0.20 -2.25 4.13
N TYR A 15 0.11 -1.91 5.38
CA TYR A 15 -0.90 -1.76 6.43
C TYR A 15 -1.89 -0.64 6.12
N VAL A 16 -1.39 0.52 5.68
CA VAL A 16 -2.24 1.65 5.28
C VAL A 16 -3.12 1.28 4.08
N LEU A 17 -2.58 0.55 3.10
CA LEU A 17 -3.33 0.10 1.94
C LEU A 17 -4.45 -0.87 2.31
N PHE A 18 -4.21 -1.83 3.21
CA PHE A 18 -5.23 -2.78 3.64
C PHE A 18 -6.28 -2.16 4.57
N VAL A 19 -5.87 -1.34 5.53
CA VAL A 19 -6.80 -0.61 6.42
C VAL A 19 -7.62 0.41 5.63
N GLY A 20 -6.99 1.10 4.67
CA GLY A 20 -7.65 2.06 3.79
C GLY A 20 -8.71 1.44 2.87
N ALA A 21 -8.70 0.12 2.67
CA ALA A 21 -9.74 -0.58 1.93
C ALA A 21 -11.04 -0.75 2.76
N LEU A 22 -10.95 -0.76 4.10
CA LEU A 22 -12.10 -1.05 4.97
C LEU A 22 -13.27 -0.06 4.79
N PRO A 23 -13.07 1.26 4.67
CA PRO A 23 -14.17 2.19 4.40
C PRO A 23 -14.78 2.04 2.99
N LEU A 24 -14.09 1.32 2.10
CA LEU A 24 -14.40 1.25 0.67
C LEU A 24 -15.05 -0.09 0.27
N VAL A 25 -14.87 -1.12 1.10
CA VAL A 25 -15.36 -2.49 0.82
C VAL A 25 -16.89 -2.58 0.71
N ASN A 26 -17.61 -1.77 1.47
CA ASN A 26 -19.08 -1.76 1.51
C ASN A 26 -19.71 -0.63 0.66
N ARG A 27 -18.93 0.04 -0.20
CA ARG A 27 -19.48 1.06 -1.11
C ARG A 27 -20.11 0.41 -2.34
N VAL A 28 -21.35 0.81 -2.67
CA VAL A 28 -22.31 0.05 -3.48
C VAL A 28 -21.95 -0.21 -4.95
N ARG A 29 -20.96 0.44 -5.56
CA ARG A 29 -20.31 0.04 -6.84
C ARG A 29 -19.37 1.16 -7.33
N PRO A 30 -18.08 1.14 -7.00
CA PRO A 30 -17.09 1.81 -7.82
C PRO A 30 -16.50 0.78 -8.80
N VAL A 31 -16.64 1.06 -10.09
CA VAL A 31 -16.01 0.28 -11.17
C VAL A 31 -14.91 1.16 -11.77
N VAL A 32 -13.71 0.62 -11.88
CA VAL A 32 -12.54 1.31 -12.44
C VAL A 32 -12.06 0.50 -13.64
N LEU A 33 -12.07 1.09 -14.84
CA LEU A 33 -11.67 0.41 -16.09
C LEU A 33 -12.42 -0.92 -16.34
N GLY A 34 -13.69 -1.01 -15.92
CA GLY A 34 -14.49 -2.25 -16.03
C GLY A 34 -14.26 -3.28 -14.92
N LEU A 35 -13.33 -3.04 -13.99
CA LEU A 35 -13.05 -3.92 -12.86
C LEU A 35 -13.68 -3.41 -11.55
N PRO A 36 -14.09 -4.30 -10.63
CA PRO A 36 -14.50 -3.88 -9.30
C PRO A 36 -13.37 -3.11 -8.61
N PHE A 37 -13.68 -2.00 -7.95
CA PHE A 37 -12.69 -1.15 -7.29
C PHE A 37 -11.74 -1.92 -6.37
N LEU A 38 -12.26 -2.86 -5.57
CA LEU A 38 -11.45 -3.67 -4.66
C LEU A 38 -10.41 -4.52 -5.41
N PHE A 39 -10.72 -4.99 -6.62
CA PHE A 39 -9.74 -5.72 -7.44
C PHE A 39 -8.59 -4.81 -7.86
N VAL A 40 -8.90 -3.61 -8.37
CA VAL A 40 -7.89 -2.64 -8.76
C VAL A 40 -7.05 -2.20 -7.56
N TRP A 41 -7.70 -2.00 -6.41
CA TRP A 41 -7.05 -1.65 -5.15
C TRP A 41 -6.09 -2.75 -4.69
N LEU A 42 -6.53 -4.01 -4.68
CA LEU A 42 -5.70 -5.14 -4.27
C LEU A 42 -4.52 -5.36 -5.23
N LEU A 43 -4.74 -5.19 -6.54
CA LEU A 43 -3.66 -5.27 -7.53
C LEU A 43 -2.62 -4.16 -7.28
N GLY A 44 -3.09 -2.93 -7.09
CA GLY A 44 -2.24 -1.79 -6.73
C GLY A 44 -1.46 -2.06 -5.44
N ALA A 45 -2.13 -2.57 -4.40
CA ALA A 45 -1.48 -2.88 -3.13
C ALA A 45 -0.42 -3.98 -3.27
N THR A 46 -0.70 -5.00 -4.08
CA THR A 46 0.25 -6.08 -4.39
C THR A 46 1.51 -5.56 -5.07
N LEU A 47 1.38 -4.60 -5.99
CA LEU A 47 2.53 -4.00 -6.69
C LEU A 47 3.27 -2.96 -5.84
N LEU A 48 2.55 -2.18 -5.04
CA LEU A 48 3.12 -1.15 -4.16
C LEU A 48 3.87 -1.73 -2.96
N THR A 49 3.48 -2.90 -2.47
CA THR A 49 4.14 -3.56 -1.33
C THR A 49 5.63 -3.87 -1.59
N PRO A 50 6.03 -4.59 -2.67
CA PRO A 50 7.44 -4.84 -2.96
C PRO A 50 8.19 -3.55 -3.29
N LEU A 51 7.53 -2.54 -3.90
CA LEU A 51 8.14 -1.23 -4.14
C LEU A 51 8.48 -0.53 -2.83
N ALA A 52 7.58 -0.56 -1.86
CA ALA A 52 7.80 0.03 -0.53
C ALA A 52 8.93 -0.70 0.21
N VAL A 53 8.99 -2.03 0.14
CA VAL A 53 10.10 -2.82 0.71
C VAL A 53 11.44 -2.46 0.03
N TRP A 54 11.44 -2.30 -1.29
CA TRP A 54 12.63 -1.88 -2.03
C TRP A 54 13.10 -0.48 -1.63
N LEU A 55 12.17 0.48 -1.46
CA LEU A 55 12.47 1.82 -0.99
C LEU A 55 13.03 1.84 0.44
N ALA A 56 12.46 1.03 1.33
CA ALA A 56 12.98 0.83 2.68
C ALA A 56 14.43 0.33 2.64
N ARG A 57 14.70 -0.70 1.82
CA ARG A 57 16.05 -1.27 1.62
C ARG A 57 17.02 -0.26 1.02
N ARG A 58 16.58 0.53 0.03
CA ARG A 58 17.43 1.54 -0.63
C ARG A 58 17.82 2.66 0.34
N GLY A 59 16.90 3.08 1.20
CA GLY A 59 17.15 4.09 2.23
C GLY A 59 18.07 3.61 3.36
N ASP A 60 18.09 2.31 3.65
CA ASP A 60 19.00 1.73 4.66
C ASP A 60 20.44 1.53 4.15
N ARG A 61 20.66 1.65 2.84
CA ARG A 61 21.98 1.54 2.17
C ARG A 61 22.64 2.89 1.87
N ARG A 62 22.00 4.01 2.19
CA ARG A 62 22.56 5.36 2.12
C ARG A 62 22.95 5.83 3.50
#